data_AF-A0A7S2P253-F1
#
_entry.id   AF-A0A7S2P253-F1
#
_cell.length_a   1.000
_cell.length_b   1.000
_cell.length_c   1.000
_cell.angle_alpha   90.00
_cell.angle_beta   90.00
_cell.angle_gamma   90.00
#
_symmetry.space_group_name_H-M   'P 1'
#
loop_
_entity.id
_entity.type
_entity.pdbx_description
1 polymer ?
#
loop_
_entity_poly.entity_id
_entity_poly.type
_entity_poly.pdbx_seq_one_letter_code
_entity_poly.pdbx_strand_id
1 'polypeptide(L)'
;NTYLSNHTLEWVGSLFYDDSDIPPDIRQYIAWNKDQHIDAAVRKILTSHSHFDMKPFFQWKLKFLPVMVAWFERAQGNESEESLESRKLSSMYDFVCAMPMSVVG
;
A
#
# COMPACT_ATOMS: atom_id res chain seq x y z
N ASN A 1 -20.33 0.68 -14.25
CA ASN A 1 -20.26 -0.66 -13.62
C ASN A 1 -18.88 -1.31 -13.75
N THR A 2 -17.79 -0.55 -13.63
CA THR A 2 -16.41 -1.06 -13.74
C THR A 2 -15.74 -1.25 -12.37
N TYR A 3 -16.26 -0.62 -11.31
CA TYR A 3 -15.73 -0.71 -9.94
C TYR A 3 -16.02 -2.05 -9.23
N LEU A 4 -16.86 -2.91 -9.83
CA LEU A 4 -17.12 -4.28 -9.34
C LEU A 4 -16.32 -5.33 -10.12
N SER A 5 -15.62 -4.92 -11.17
CA SER A 5 -14.75 -5.81 -11.94
C SER A 5 -13.41 -5.94 -11.21
N ASN A 6 -13.21 -7.06 -10.52
CA ASN A 6 -11.92 -7.44 -9.91
C ASN A 6 -10.89 -7.88 -10.98
N HIS A 7 -10.78 -7.17 -12.10
CA HIS A 7 -9.82 -7.50 -13.14
C HIS A 7 -8.43 -7.02 -12.74
N THR A 8 -7.48 -7.94 -12.75
CA THR A 8 -6.08 -7.66 -12.50
C THR A 8 -5.37 -7.40 -13.82
N LEU A 9 -4.68 -6.27 -13.95
CA LEU A 9 -3.88 -5.95 -15.14
C LEU A 9 -2.57 -6.76 -15.12
N GLU A 10 -2.46 -7.76 -16.00
CA GLU A 10 -1.31 -8.68 -16.04
C GLU A 10 -0.22 -8.25 -17.04
N TRP A 11 -0.52 -7.33 -17.96
CA TRP A 11 0.44 -6.92 -18.97
C TRP A 11 0.04 -5.57 -19.59
N VAL A 12 1.03 -4.75 -19.92
CA VAL A 12 0.89 -3.45 -20.57
C VAL A 12 1.96 -3.36 -21.65
N GLY A 13 1.56 -3.18 -22.90
CA GLY A 13 2.50 -3.07 -24.02
C GLY A 13 1.88 -3.49 -25.34
N SER A 14 2.72 -3.71 -26.34
CA SER A 14 2.36 -4.35 -27.60
C SER A 14 3.13 -5.67 -27.71
N LEU A 15 2.52 -6.72 -28.25
CA LEU A 15 3.12 -8.06 -28.35
C LEU A 15 4.43 -8.06 -29.17
N PHE A 16 4.69 -6.96 -29.88
CA PHE A 16 5.80 -6.79 -30.83
C PHE A 16 6.90 -5.85 -30.32
N TYR A 17 6.79 -5.32 -29.10
CA TYR A 17 7.79 -4.42 -28.52
C TYR A 17 8.40 -5.04 -27.27
N ASP A 18 9.69 -4.74 -27.05
CA ASP A 18 10.40 -5.17 -25.87
C ASP A 18 9.79 -4.51 -24.62
N ASP A 19 9.69 -5.26 -23.53
CA ASP A 19 9.13 -4.75 -22.28
C ASP A 19 9.96 -3.56 -21.74
N SER A 20 11.17 -3.30 -22.26
CA SER A 20 12.05 -2.19 -21.88
C SER A 20 11.41 -0.80 -21.97
N ASP A 21 10.36 -0.63 -22.77
CA ASP A 21 9.58 0.62 -22.85
C ASP A 21 8.62 0.82 -21.66
N ILE A 22 8.40 -0.20 -20.83
CA ILE A 22 7.55 -0.13 -19.64
C ILE A 22 8.33 0.50 -18.48
N PRO A 23 7.84 1.61 -17.91
CA PRO A 23 8.43 2.20 -16.72
C PRO A 23 8.63 1.18 -15.58
N PRO A 24 9.76 1.22 -14.85
CA PRO A 24 10.10 0.21 -13.85
C PRO A 24 9.04 0.02 -12.74
N ASP A 25 8.41 1.11 -12.33
CA ASP A 25 7.30 1.14 -11.36
C ASP A 25 6.06 0.40 -11.88
N ILE A 26 5.69 0.62 -13.14
CA ILE A 26 4.57 -0.09 -13.78
C ILE A 26 4.88 -1.59 -13.91
N ARG A 27 6.12 -1.96 -14.26
CA ARG A 27 6.55 -3.36 -14.30
C ARG A 27 6.45 -4.02 -12.93
N GLN A 28 6.85 -3.31 -11.88
CA GLN A 28 6.73 -3.79 -10.49
C GLN A 28 5.26 -4.00 -10.09
N TYR A 29 4.36 -3.08 -10.46
CA TYR A 29 2.92 -3.22 -10.19
C TYR A 29 2.26 -4.37 -10.95
N ILE A 30 2.72 -4.65 -12.18
CA ILE A 30 2.29 -5.81 -12.96
C ILE A 30 2.83 -7.10 -12.34
N ALA A 31 4.06 -7.11 -11.85
CA ALA A 31 4.63 -8.27 -11.17
C ALA A 31 3.83 -8.64 -9.91
N TRP A 32 3.48 -7.65 -9.08
CA TRP A 32 2.63 -7.89 -7.89
C TRP A 32 1.21 -8.34 -8.24
N ASN A 33 0.70 -7.95 -9.40
CA ASN A 33 -0.59 -8.41 -9.90
C ASN A 33 -0.58 -9.90 -10.29
N LYS A 34 0.56 -10.40 -10.80
CA LYS A 34 0.74 -11.81 -11.17
C LYS A 34 0.97 -12.70 -9.94
N ASP A 35 1.54 -12.14 -8.89
CA ASP A 35 1.71 -12.81 -7.62
C ASP A 35 0.32 -13.02 -6.99
N GLN A 36 -0.13 -14.27 -6.82
CA GLN A 36 -1.52 -14.64 -6.46
C GLN A 36 -1.94 -14.22 -5.04
N HIS A 37 -1.24 -13.28 -4.43
CA HIS A 37 -1.45 -12.88 -3.05
C HIS A 37 -2.40 -11.68 -2.93
N ILE A 38 -3.24 -11.75 -1.90
CA ILE A 38 -4.16 -10.71 -1.39
C ILE A 38 -3.43 -9.36 -1.14
N ASP A 39 -2.10 -9.38 -1.11
CA ASP A 39 -1.28 -8.26 -0.68
C ASP A 39 -0.87 -7.32 -1.82
N ALA A 40 -1.17 -7.63 -3.09
CA ALA A 40 -0.84 -6.75 -4.22
C ALA A 40 -1.35 -5.31 -4.03
N ALA A 41 -2.57 -5.16 -3.49
CA ALA A 41 -3.13 -3.86 -3.15
C ALA A 41 -2.35 -3.17 -2.03
N VAL A 42 -2.00 -3.90 -0.97
CA VAL A 42 -1.23 -3.38 0.16
C VAL A 42 0.15 -2.90 -0.30
N ARG A 43 0.85 -3.68 -1.13
CA ARG A 43 2.16 -3.33 -1.67
C ARG A 43 2.10 -2.04 -2.50
N LYS A 44 1.09 -1.92 -3.38
CA LYS A 44 0.88 -0.69 -4.16
C LYS A 44 0.61 0.53 -3.30
N ILE A 45 -0.22 0.39 -2.28
CA ILE A 45 -0.53 1.48 -1.34
C ILE A 45 0.74 1.92 -0.63
N LEU A 46 1.49 0.99 -0.04
CA LEU A 46 2.72 1.32 0.68
C LEU A 46 3.78 1.91 -0.25
N THR A 47 3.93 1.43 -1.48
CA THR A 47 4.93 2.01 -2.41
C THR A 47 4.52 3.38 -2.95
N SER A 48 3.24 3.61 -3.20
CA SER A 48 2.75 4.90 -3.72
C SER A 48 2.70 5.99 -2.64
N HIS A 49 2.62 5.59 -1.37
CA HIS A 49 2.47 6.48 -0.22
C HIS A 49 3.62 6.25 0.77
N SER A 50 4.78 6.86 0.50
CA SER A 50 5.93 6.84 1.41
C SER A 50 5.55 7.34 2.80
N HIS A 51 4.81 8.45 2.83
CA HIS A 51 4.02 8.91 3.97
C HIS A 51 2.57 8.50 3.76
N PHE A 52 2.08 7.68 4.67
CA PHE A 52 0.73 7.18 4.61
C PHE A 52 -0.21 8.22 5.26
N ASP A 53 -1.01 8.93 4.46
CA ASP A 53 -1.99 9.88 5.00
C ASP A 53 -3.07 9.11 5.78
N MET A 54 -3.05 9.27 7.09
CA MET A 54 -3.91 8.56 8.03
C MET A 54 -5.29 9.18 8.20
N LYS A 55 -5.49 10.42 7.73
CA LYS A 55 -6.75 11.16 7.92
C LYS A 55 -7.99 10.41 7.42
N PRO A 56 -7.97 9.73 6.26
CA PRO A 56 -9.14 8.97 5.78
C PRO A 56 -9.56 7.84 6.72
N PHE A 57 -8.65 7.35 7.58
CA PHE A 57 -8.88 6.23 8.48
C PHE A 57 -9.29 6.66 9.91
N PHE A 58 -9.38 7.96 10.20
CA PHE A 58 -9.76 8.44 11.54
C PHE A 58 -11.14 7.99 12.00
N GLN A 59 -12.08 7.75 11.08
CA GLN A 59 -13.37 7.14 11.39
C GLN A 59 -13.24 5.78 12.08
N TRP A 60 -12.16 5.05 11.82
CA TRP A 60 -11.90 3.74 12.42
C TRP A 60 -11.17 3.86 13.78
N LYS A 61 -10.74 5.07 14.16
CA LYS A 61 -10.02 5.37 15.41
C LYS A 61 -8.85 4.40 15.62
N LEU A 62 -8.46 4.12 16.86
CA LEU A 62 -7.40 3.16 17.20
C LEU A 62 -7.62 1.73 16.65
N LYS A 63 -8.81 1.38 16.14
CA LYS A 63 -9.05 0.06 15.53
C LYS A 63 -8.30 -0.12 14.20
N PHE A 64 -7.89 0.97 13.55
CA PHE A 64 -7.10 0.88 12.31
C PHE A 64 -5.63 0.53 12.56
N LEU A 65 -5.10 0.84 13.74
CA LEU A 65 -3.69 0.58 14.09
C LEU A 65 -3.25 -0.88 13.83
N PRO A 66 -3.97 -1.92 14.31
CA PRO A 66 -3.59 -3.30 14.04
C PRO A 66 -3.72 -3.68 12.55
N VAL A 67 -4.65 -3.07 11.81
CA VAL A 67 -4.80 -3.30 10.36
C VAL A 67 -3.60 -2.75 9.61
N MET A 68 -3.18 -1.52 9.94
CA MET A 68 -2.00 -0.88 9.39
C MET A 68 -0.73 -1.71 9.68
N VAL A 69 -0.53 -2.14 10.92
CA VAL A 69 0.62 -3.00 11.28
C VAL A 69 0.64 -4.28 10.45
N ALA A 70 -0.51 -4.95 10.31
CA ALA A 70 -0.62 -6.15 9.48
C ALA A 70 -0.32 -5.89 7.99
N TRP A 71 -0.56 -4.67 7.49
CA TRP A 71 -0.20 -4.30 6.11
C TRP A 71 1.32 -4.21 5.93
N PHE A 72 2.03 -3.60 6.88
CA PHE A 72 3.49 -3.56 6.85
C PHE A 72 4.10 -4.95 6.95
N GLU A 73 3.58 -5.82 7.84
CA GLU A 73 4.05 -7.21 7.97
C GLU A 73 3.89 -8.02 6.67
N ARG A 74 2.79 -7.83 5.94
CA ARG A 74 2.53 -8.51 4.67
C ARG A 74 3.32 -7.96 3.48
N ALA A 75 3.87 -6.75 3.64
CA ALA A 75 4.69 -6.12 2.61
C ALA A 75 6.19 -6.43 2.74
N GLN A 76 6.58 -7.30 3.70
CA GLN A 76 7.94 -7.80 3.83
C GLN A 76 8.43 -8.38 2.50
N GLY A 77 9.59 -7.91 2.03
CA GLY A 77 10.20 -8.28 0.75
C GLY A 77 10.18 -7.20 -0.35
N ASN A 78 9.52 -6.06 -0.14
CA ASN A 78 9.54 -4.94 -1.10
C ASN A 78 10.67 -3.92 -0.87
N GLU A 79 11.14 -3.79 0.36
CA GLU A 79 12.17 -2.83 0.78
C GLU A 79 13.00 -3.43 1.94
N SER A 80 14.07 -2.76 2.38
CA SER A 80 14.87 -3.28 3.49
C SER A 80 14.03 -3.32 4.77
N GLU A 81 14.27 -4.32 5.62
CA GLU A 81 13.56 -4.48 6.90
C GLU A 81 13.64 -3.20 7.76
N GLU A 82 14.80 -2.54 7.76
CA GLU A 82 15.00 -1.26 8.46
C GLU A 82 14.09 -0.14 7.91
N SER A 83 14.01 0.00 6.58
CA SER A 83 13.16 1.03 5.96
C SER A 83 11.68 0.78 6.21
N LEU A 84 11.24 -0.48 6.16
CA LEU A 84 9.87 -0.88 6.41
C LEU A 84 9.46 -0.60 7.87
N GLU A 85 10.32 -0.98 8.83
CA GLU A 85 10.06 -0.74 10.25
C GLU A 85 10.11 0.75 10.61
N SER A 86 11.03 1.53 10.01
CA SER A 86 11.06 2.98 10.18
C SER A 86 9.74 3.62 9.72
N ARG A 87 9.25 3.27 8.53
CA ARG A 87 8.01 3.79 7.97
C ARG A 87 6.79 3.37 8.78
N LYS A 88 6.76 2.14 9.28
CA LYS A 88 5.72 1.64 10.18
C LYS A 88 5.64 2.46 11.47
N LEU A 89 6.79 2.70 12.13
CA LEU A 89 6.85 3.52 13.34
C LEU A 89 6.41 4.97 13.09
N SER A 90 6.89 5.61 12.01
CA SER A 90 6.46 6.96 11.63
C SER A 90 4.95 7.01 11.36
N SER A 91 4.42 6.03 10.63
CA SER A 91 2.98 5.93 10.32
C SER A 91 2.13 5.77 11.58
N MET A 92 2.59 4.97 12.55
CA MET A 92 1.93 4.83 13.85
C MET A 92 1.96 6.12 14.66
N TYR A 93 3.12 6.79 14.71
CA TYR A 93 3.27 8.06 15.41
C TYR A 93 2.34 9.13 14.83
N ASP A 94 2.37 9.31 13.50
CA ASP A 94 1.54 10.26 12.78
C ASP A 94 0.05 9.96 12.99
N PHE A 95 -0.34 8.68 12.98
CA PHE A 95 -1.72 8.27 13.25
C PHE A 95 -2.20 8.71 14.64
N VAL A 96 -1.40 8.48 15.68
CA VAL A 96 -1.75 8.84 17.06
C VAL A 96 -1.77 10.36 17.24
N CYS A 97 -0.77 11.06 16.70
CA CYS A 97 -0.65 12.52 16.85
C CYS A 97 -1.72 13.29 16.07
N ALA A 98 -2.11 12.80 14.89
CA ALA A 98 -3.10 13.47 14.05
C ALA A 98 -4.54 13.08 14.41
N MET A 99 -4.75 12.05 15.24
CA MET A 99 -6.08 11.66 15.68
C MET A 99 -6.72 12.81 16.46
N PRO A 100 -7.88 13.32 16.03
CA PRO A 100 -8.60 14.30 16.83
C PRO A 100 -8.97 13.63 18.15
N MET A 101 -8.35 14.05 19.24
CA MET A 101 -8.82 13.70 20.57
C MET A 101 -10.21 14.31 20.66
N SER A 102 -11.24 13.47 20.49
CA SER A 102 -12.59 13.85 20.88
C SER A 102 -12.55 14.04 22.39
N VAL A 103 -12.20 15.25 22.84
CA VAL A 103 -12.45 15.69 24.20
C VAL A 103 -13.97 15.59 24.34
N VAL A 104 -14.36 14.70 25.23
CA VAL A 104 -15.74 14.38 25.57
C VAL A 104 -16.51 15.67 25.84
N GLY A 105 -17.61 15.86 25.12
CA GLY A 105 -18.74 16.68 25.55
C GLY A 105 -19.84 15.76 26.05
#